data_AF-A0ABD0YES1-F1
#
_entry.id   AF-A0ABD0YES1-F1
#
_cell.length_a   1.000
_cell.length_b   1.000
_cell.length_c   1.000
_cell.angle_alpha   90.00
_cell.angle_beta   90.00
_cell.angle_gamma   90.00
#
_symmetry.space_group_name_H-M   'P 1'
#
loop_
_entity.id
_entity.type
_entity.pdbx_description
1 polymer ?
#
loop_
_entity_poly.entity_id
_entity_poly.type
_entity_poly.pdbx_seq_one_letter_code
_entity_poly.pdbx_strand_id
1 'polypeptide(L)'
;MLLGMFFSTSKAYIEKSFEHITYNYKLFIPDGLDLISIKNIYFYIARTYYSPWIGQLICGNFCSDVTLNPPPLPYRKITDFNNSVHKMENILEICGFIELLHLGSPAAISRHLVLPLPRFREKHSAKSKSLTSHFPLNMMESTDDLLGDDGTTPSFCVLLHGALKVENMAALCNIGNDWYGILFSWADSKKKSNLMLSVLEPGSDSVPWLGDINNLVIPPNPQPGETFPIKPPEKRSYAQNCIAWIRQTGLQSDIQKILRHARKIPDKTQHFYKELNRVRRAAICLGFISLIEGLADILERECTLLPGSAHPACAFQLTHAAGLLREPYSKDTKYNIMPMKMSFI
;
A
#
# COMPACT_ATOMS: atom_id res chain seq x y z
N MET A 1 -14.56 -20.09 15.48
CA MET A 1 -14.96 -20.31 16.88
C MET A 1 -15.78 -21.60 16.93
N LEU A 2 -15.29 -22.66 17.58
CA LEU A 2 -16.02 -23.92 17.75
C LEU A 2 -16.77 -23.86 19.09
N LEU A 3 -18.10 -24.04 19.06
CA LEU A 3 -18.97 -24.06 20.24
C LEU A 3 -19.32 -25.52 20.58
N GLY A 4 -19.07 -25.93 21.82
CA GLY A 4 -19.46 -27.25 22.34
C GLY A 4 -19.77 -27.17 23.84
N MET A 5 -20.89 -27.76 24.26
CA MET A 5 -21.35 -27.80 25.64
C MET A 5 -21.00 -29.15 26.28
N PHE A 6 -20.22 -29.18 27.37
CA PHE A 6 -19.83 -30.46 28.01
C PHE A 6 -19.56 -30.36 29.53
N PHE A 7 -19.63 -31.52 30.19
CA PHE A 7 -19.65 -31.73 31.66
C PHE A 7 -18.27 -31.63 32.35
N SER A 8 -18.25 -31.45 33.68
CA SER A 8 -17.07 -31.12 34.48
C SER A 8 -15.93 -32.15 34.46
N THR A 9 -16.22 -33.46 34.38
CA THR A 9 -15.19 -34.52 34.22
C THR A 9 -14.60 -34.56 32.82
N SER A 10 -15.28 -34.01 31.80
CA SER A 10 -14.74 -33.89 30.44
C SER A 10 -14.03 -32.57 30.18
N LYS A 11 -14.05 -31.61 31.11
CA LYS A 11 -13.38 -30.31 30.95
C LYS A 11 -11.89 -30.46 30.69
N ALA A 12 -11.19 -31.24 31.52
CA ALA A 12 -9.75 -31.47 31.38
C ALA A 12 -9.40 -32.21 30.08
N TYR A 13 -10.26 -33.15 29.65
CA TYR A 13 -10.09 -33.86 28.38
C TYR A 13 -10.27 -32.92 27.18
N ILE A 14 -11.22 -32.00 27.27
CA ILE A 14 -11.50 -31.01 26.23
C ILE A 14 -10.38 -29.97 26.17
N GLU A 15 -9.98 -29.39 27.30
CA GLU A 15 -8.85 -28.45 27.37
C GLU A 15 -7.58 -29.09 26.77
N LYS A 16 -7.30 -30.35 27.12
CA LYS A 16 -6.21 -31.14 26.51
C LYS A 16 -6.38 -31.38 25.00
N SER A 17 -7.61 -31.56 24.53
CA SER A 17 -7.91 -31.67 23.09
C SER A 17 -7.71 -30.35 22.35
N PHE A 18 -7.79 -29.22 23.06
CA PHE A 18 -7.54 -27.87 22.54
C PHE A 18 -6.10 -27.37 22.77
N GLU A 19 -5.25 -28.07 23.52
CA GLU A 19 -3.83 -27.71 23.74
C GLU A 19 -3.01 -27.68 22.42
N HIS A 20 -3.41 -28.49 21.44
CA HIS A 20 -2.76 -28.51 20.12
C HIS A 20 -3.32 -27.45 19.15
N ILE A 21 -4.33 -26.70 19.56
CA ILE A 21 -4.97 -25.68 18.73
C ILE A 21 -4.25 -24.35 18.96
N THR A 22 -3.59 -23.86 17.92
CA THR A 22 -2.84 -22.58 17.89
C THR A 22 -3.73 -21.33 17.92
N TYR A 23 -5.05 -21.49 17.99
CA TYR A 23 -6.02 -20.39 18.02
C TYR A 23 -6.45 -20.06 19.44
N ASN A 24 -6.73 -18.78 19.70
CA ASN A 24 -7.36 -18.36 20.95
C ASN A 24 -8.77 -18.97 21.07
N TYR A 25 -9.02 -19.72 22.14
CA TYR A 25 -10.32 -20.29 22.47
C TYR A 25 -10.75 -19.87 23.88
N LYS A 26 -12.07 -19.90 24.12
CA LYS A 26 -12.66 -19.70 25.44
C LYS A 26 -13.76 -20.72 25.64
N LEU A 27 -13.68 -21.48 26.72
CA LEU A 27 -14.68 -22.46 27.10
C LEU A 27 -15.76 -21.78 27.95
N PHE A 28 -17.03 -22.04 27.63
CA PHE A 28 -18.18 -21.55 28.39
C PHE A 28 -18.90 -22.75 29.01
N ILE A 29 -19.00 -22.76 30.34
CA ILE A 29 -19.61 -23.86 31.10
C ILE A 29 -20.78 -23.26 31.88
N PRO A 30 -22.01 -23.78 31.74
CA PRO A 30 -23.16 -23.29 32.50
C PRO A 30 -23.08 -23.72 33.96
N ASP A 31 -23.54 -22.85 34.85
CA ASP A 31 -23.62 -23.12 36.29
C ASP A 31 -24.68 -24.19 36.63
N GLY A 32 -25.67 -24.36 35.74
CA GLY A 32 -26.70 -25.40 35.80
C GLY A 32 -27.16 -25.83 34.40
N LEU A 33 -27.75 -27.02 34.28
CA LEU A 33 -28.30 -27.52 33.00
C LEU A 33 -29.75 -27.09 32.75
N ASP A 34 -30.22 -26.09 33.49
CA ASP A 34 -31.52 -25.49 33.29
C ASP A 34 -31.52 -24.52 32.11
N LEU A 35 -32.70 -24.30 31.53
CA LEU A 35 -32.87 -23.46 30.35
C LEU A 35 -32.38 -22.02 30.57
N ILE A 36 -32.45 -21.50 31.79
CA ILE A 36 -32.07 -20.12 32.12
C ILE A 36 -30.54 -19.99 32.08
N SER A 37 -29.82 -20.90 32.73
CA SER A 37 -28.35 -20.94 32.69
C SER A 37 -27.80 -21.06 31.28
N ILE A 38 -28.41 -21.90 30.43
CA ILE A 38 -28.00 -22.05 29.03
C ILE A 38 -28.28 -20.76 28.24
N LYS A 39 -29.48 -20.19 28.36
CA LYS A 39 -29.84 -18.92 27.70
C LYS A 39 -28.86 -17.80 28.09
N ASN A 40 -28.52 -17.69 29.38
CA ASN A 40 -27.60 -16.67 29.87
C ASN A 40 -26.20 -16.78 29.24
N ILE A 41 -25.69 -18.00 29.06
CA ILE A 41 -24.42 -18.22 28.34
C ILE A 41 -24.51 -17.78 26.89
N TYR A 42 -25.54 -18.21 26.16
CA TYR A 42 -25.68 -17.83 24.75
C TYR A 42 -25.87 -16.31 24.60
N PHE A 43 -26.61 -15.65 25.50
CA PHE A 43 -26.71 -14.20 25.52
C PHE A 43 -25.37 -13.52 25.83
N TYR A 44 -24.57 -14.08 26.74
CA TYR A 44 -23.23 -13.58 27.02
C TYR A 44 -22.30 -13.72 25.81
N ILE A 45 -22.33 -14.87 25.13
CA ILE A 45 -21.55 -15.11 23.91
C ILE A 45 -21.98 -14.15 22.80
N ALA A 46 -23.29 -14.02 22.55
CA ALA A 46 -23.85 -13.10 21.57
C ALA A 46 -23.39 -11.66 21.83
N ARG A 47 -23.53 -11.18 23.08
CA ARG A 47 -23.09 -9.83 23.46
C ARG A 47 -21.58 -9.61 23.38
N THR A 48 -20.79 -10.65 23.65
CA THR A 48 -19.33 -10.50 23.70
C THR A 48 -18.70 -10.54 22.30
N TYR A 49 -19.19 -11.39 21.40
CA TYR A 49 -18.53 -11.67 20.11
C TYR A 49 -19.34 -11.30 18.88
N TYR A 50 -20.65 -11.10 19.03
CA TYR A 50 -21.57 -10.82 17.92
C TYR A 50 -22.27 -9.47 18.07
N SER A 51 -21.80 -8.62 19.00
CA SER A 51 -22.27 -7.24 19.09
C SER A 51 -21.84 -6.48 17.83
N PRO A 52 -22.80 -5.85 17.12
CA PRO A 52 -22.46 -5.02 15.97
C PRO A 52 -21.67 -3.80 16.44
N TRP A 53 -20.75 -3.35 15.60
CA TRP A 53 -20.21 -2.00 15.76
C TRP A 53 -21.24 -1.01 15.23
N ILE A 54 -21.42 0.10 15.95
CA ILE A 54 -22.38 1.15 15.63
C ILE A 54 -21.67 2.48 15.80
N GLY A 55 -21.77 3.33 14.78
CA GLY A 55 -21.16 4.63 14.77
C GLY A 55 -21.83 5.57 13.78
N GLN A 56 -21.17 6.70 13.54
CA GLN A 56 -21.67 7.75 12.67
C GLN A 56 -20.71 8.00 11.51
N LEU A 57 -21.25 8.09 10.30
CA LEU A 57 -20.54 8.51 9.11
C LEU A 57 -20.84 9.99 8.87
N ILE A 58 -19.81 10.83 8.91
CA ILE A 58 -19.92 12.29 8.88
C ILE A 58 -19.13 12.86 7.70
N CYS A 59 -19.71 13.85 7.00
CA CYS A 59 -19.03 14.66 5.99
C CYS A 59 -19.55 16.09 6.08
N GLY A 60 -18.82 16.95 6.81
CA GLY A 60 -19.31 18.28 7.17
C GLY A 60 -20.67 18.18 7.90
N ASN A 61 -21.72 18.73 7.29
CA ASN A 61 -23.07 18.70 7.86
C ASN A 61 -23.88 17.44 7.50
N PHE A 62 -23.37 16.58 6.62
CA PHE A 62 -24.02 15.31 6.30
C PHE A 62 -23.66 14.27 7.35
N CYS A 63 -24.66 13.55 7.87
CA CYS A 63 -24.47 12.53 8.89
C CYS A 63 -25.44 11.37 8.66
N SER A 64 -24.96 10.14 8.85
CA SER A 64 -25.80 8.93 8.91
C SER A 64 -25.30 8.01 10.02
N ASP A 65 -26.20 7.38 10.74
CA ASP A 65 -25.83 6.28 11.64
C ASP A 65 -25.57 5.03 10.78
N VAL A 66 -24.51 4.30 11.10
CA VAL A 66 -24.01 3.18 10.30
C VAL A 66 -23.51 2.04 11.18
N THR A 67 -23.53 0.83 10.62
CA THR A 67 -22.89 -0.35 11.20
C THR A 67 -21.80 -0.87 10.26
N LEU A 68 -20.76 -1.46 10.85
CA LEU A 68 -19.64 -2.06 10.13
C LEU A 68 -19.71 -3.59 10.23
N ASN A 69 -19.61 -4.25 9.08
CA ASN A 69 -19.62 -5.72 9.02
C ASN A 69 -18.41 -6.27 8.26
N PRO A 70 -17.58 -7.13 8.88
CA PRO A 70 -17.61 -7.51 10.31
C PRO A 70 -17.28 -6.31 11.23
N PRO A 71 -17.57 -6.37 12.53
CA PRO A 71 -17.12 -5.34 13.47
C PRO A 71 -15.58 -5.19 13.46
N PRO A 72 -15.03 -3.96 13.51
CA PRO A 72 -13.59 -3.73 13.57
C PRO A 72 -13.02 -4.27 14.88
N LEU A 73 -11.93 -5.03 14.77
CA LEU A 73 -11.17 -5.50 15.92
C LEU A 73 -10.06 -4.48 16.27
N PRO A 74 -9.66 -4.36 17.54
CA PRO A 74 -8.49 -3.58 17.91
C PRO A 74 -7.26 -4.05 17.14
N TYR A 75 -6.51 -3.10 16.56
CA TYR A 75 -5.29 -3.39 15.84
C TYR A 75 -4.08 -3.20 16.75
N ARG A 76 -3.14 -4.15 16.74
CA ARG A 76 -1.90 -4.08 17.51
C ARG A 76 -0.73 -3.89 16.56
N LYS A 77 -0.10 -2.71 16.61
CA LYS A 77 1.11 -2.39 15.87
C LYS A 77 2.32 -2.71 16.73
N ILE A 78 3.12 -3.67 16.28
CA ILE A 78 4.36 -4.07 16.96
C ILE A 78 5.52 -3.67 16.06
N THR A 79 6.39 -2.83 16.61
CA THR A 79 7.65 -2.41 16.01
C THR A 79 8.80 -2.81 16.93
N ASP A 80 10.04 -2.69 16.48
CA ASP A 80 11.22 -3.07 17.27
C ASP A 80 11.30 -2.37 18.64
N PHE A 81 10.72 -1.18 18.76
CA PHE A 81 10.83 -0.33 19.97
C PHE A 81 9.49 0.04 20.61
N ASN A 82 8.35 -0.26 19.97
CA ASN A 82 7.04 0.17 20.45
C ASN A 82 5.95 -0.86 20.15
N ASN A 83 4.97 -0.93 21.05
CA ASN A 83 3.79 -1.76 20.94
C ASN A 83 2.55 -0.91 21.29
N SER A 84 1.82 -0.49 20.26
CA SER A 84 0.61 0.32 20.41
C SER A 84 -0.64 -0.47 20.02
N VAL A 85 -1.74 -0.23 20.72
CA VAL A 85 -3.06 -0.80 20.41
C VAL A 85 -3.98 0.32 19.98
N HIS A 86 -4.48 0.24 18.75
CA HIS A 86 -5.39 1.19 18.15
C HIS A 86 -6.80 0.62 18.13
N LYS A 87 -7.79 1.43 18.52
CA LYS A 87 -9.21 1.09 18.47
C LYS A 87 -9.93 2.12 17.61
N MET A 88 -10.78 1.63 16.71
CA MET A 88 -11.56 2.49 15.85
C MET A 88 -12.57 3.26 16.71
N GLU A 89 -12.66 4.57 16.49
CA GLU A 89 -13.66 5.41 17.13
C GLU A 89 -15.05 5.14 16.54
N ASN A 90 -16.11 5.55 17.24
CA ASN A 90 -17.48 5.40 16.74
C ASN A 90 -17.87 6.49 15.72
N ILE A 91 -16.90 7.23 15.20
CA ILE A 91 -17.09 8.31 14.22
C ILE A 91 -16.15 8.03 13.04
N LEU A 92 -16.73 8.02 11.84
CA LEU A 92 -16.03 7.96 10.57
C LEU A 92 -16.18 9.33 9.91
N GLU A 93 -15.18 10.20 10.08
CA GLU A 93 -15.24 11.58 9.59
C GLU A 93 -14.52 11.68 8.24
N ILE A 94 -15.25 12.01 7.18
CA ILE A 94 -14.69 12.21 5.84
C ILE A 94 -13.89 13.52 5.83
N CYS A 95 -12.60 13.39 5.54
CA CYS A 95 -11.65 14.50 5.50
C CYS A 95 -11.37 14.98 4.06
N GLY A 96 -11.69 14.17 3.06
CA GLY A 96 -11.47 14.54 1.65
C GLY A 96 -11.81 13.42 0.67
N PHE A 97 -11.67 13.72 -0.61
CA PHE A 97 -11.92 12.79 -1.71
C PHE A 97 -10.69 12.69 -2.61
N ILE A 98 -10.44 11.49 -3.12
CA ILE A 98 -9.28 11.18 -3.96
C ILE A 98 -9.76 10.31 -5.12
N GLU A 99 -9.33 10.64 -6.34
CA GLU A 99 -9.59 9.79 -7.51
C GLU A 99 -8.97 8.40 -7.36
N LEU A 100 -9.69 7.37 -7.78
CA LEU A 100 -9.20 5.99 -7.67
C LEU A 100 -7.89 5.75 -8.43
N LEU A 101 -7.64 6.49 -9.51
CA LEU A 101 -6.40 6.44 -10.28
C LEU A 101 -5.18 6.85 -9.42
N HIS A 102 -5.32 7.90 -8.61
CA HIS A 102 -4.26 8.39 -7.73
C HIS A 102 -4.12 7.55 -6.46
N LEU A 103 -5.23 7.01 -5.96
CA LEU A 103 -5.24 6.15 -4.79
C LEU A 103 -4.58 4.79 -5.06
N GLY A 104 -4.81 4.20 -6.23
CA GLY A 104 -4.31 2.87 -6.59
C GLY A 104 -4.93 1.76 -5.74
N SER A 105 -4.10 0.97 -5.06
CA SER A 105 -4.54 -0.15 -4.22
C SER A 105 -3.71 -0.21 -2.94
N PRO A 106 -3.97 0.69 -1.97
CA PRO A 106 -3.22 0.73 -0.72
C PRO A 106 -3.42 -0.55 0.10
N ALA A 107 -2.41 -0.88 0.89
CA ALA A 107 -2.50 -1.98 1.85
C ALA A 107 -3.57 -1.65 2.90
N ALA A 108 -4.43 -2.62 3.17
CA ALA A 108 -5.49 -2.48 4.17
C ALA A 108 -5.33 -3.57 5.23
N ILE A 109 -5.47 -3.19 6.50
CA ILE A 109 -5.50 -4.12 7.63
C ILE A 109 -6.75 -4.98 7.57
N SER A 110 -7.89 -4.34 7.32
CA SER A 110 -9.20 -4.98 7.30
C SER A 110 -10.16 -4.22 6.39
N ARG A 111 -11.24 -4.91 6.00
CA ARG A 111 -12.30 -4.34 5.17
C ARG A 111 -13.65 -4.62 5.79
N HIS A 112 -14.53 -3.61 5.74
CA HIS A 112 -15.82 -3.63 6.40
C HIS A 112 -16.88 -3.07 5.46
N LEU A 113 -18.00 -3.77 5.32
CA LEU A 113 -19.19 -3.20 4.70
C LEU A 113 -19.74 -2.10 5.60
N VAL A 114 -20.08 -0.96 5.01
CA VAL A 114 -20.73 0.16 5.70
C VAL A 114 -22.20 0.13 5.35
N LEU A 115 -23.04 -0.15 6.34
CA LEU A 115 -24.48 -0.32 6.15
C LEU A 115 -25.22 0.78 6.90
N PRO A 116 -26.23 1.44 6.30
CA PRO A 116 -27.04 2.43 7.00
C PRO A 116 -27.85 1.76 8.12
N LEU A 117 -27.92 2.43 9.27
CA LEU A 117 -28.83 2.06 10.35
C LEU A 117 -30.04 2.99 10.31
N PRO A 118 -31.28 2.47 10.26
CA PRO A 118 -32.46 3.29 10.35
C PRO A 118 -32.55 3.95 11.73
N ARG A 119 -32.78 5.26 11.75
CA ARG A 119 -32.98 6.00 13.00
C ARG A 119 -34.37 5.71 13.53
N PHE A 120 -34.46 5.05 14.68
CA PHE A 120 -35.69 5.05 15.46
C PHE A 120 -35.99 6.48 15.89
N ARG A 121 -37.00 7.10 15.26
CA ARG A 121 -37.61 8.32 15.79
C ARG A 121 -38.37 7.94 17.06
N GLU A 122 -37.74 8.10 18.23
CA GLU A 122 -38.48 8.17 19.49
C GLU A 122 -39.43 9.38 19.40
N LYS A 123 -40.72 9.12 19.22
CA LYS A 123 -41.76 10.13 19.38
C LYS A 123 -41.75 10.55 20.85
N HIS A 124 -41.26 11.77 21.12
CA HIS A 124 -41.43 12.55 22.33
C HIS A 124 -41.19 11.86 23.69
N SER A 125 -40.01 12.09 24.27
CA SER A 125 -39.94 12.78 25.56
C SER A 125 -38.50 13.19 25.86
N ALA A 126 -38.29 14.49 26.02
CA ALA A 126 -37.05 15.05 26.51
C ALA A 126 -36.68 14.44 27.87
N LYS A 127 -35.49 13.83 27.94
CA LYS A 127 -34.52 13.96 29.05
C LYS A 127 -33.23 13.27 28.64
N SER A 128 -32.14 14.04 28.62
CA SER A 128 -30.80 13.57 28.30
C SER A 128 -30.40 12.38 29.17
N LYS A 129 -30.08 11.25 28.54
CA LYS A 129 -29.13 10.29 29.09
C LYS A 129 -28.24 9.76 27.96
N SER A 130 -26.95 9.88 28.23
CA SER A 130 -25.79 9.25 27.58
C SER A 130 -26.13 8.04 26.70
N LEU A 131 -25.67 8.08 25.44
CA LEU A 131 -25.59 6.91 24.53
C LEU A 131 -24.56 5.91 25.06
N THR A 132 -24.86 5.27 26.17
CA THR A 132 -24.24 4.01 26.55
C THR A 132 -25.33 3.08 27.02
N SER A 133 -25.34 1.89 26.41
CA SER A 133 -25.99 0.66 26.82
C SER A 133 -27.42 0.38 26.33
N HIS A 134 -27.51 -0.80 25.71
CA HIS A 134 -28.69 -1.63 25.44
C HIS A 134 -29.44 -1.39 24.13
N PHE A 135 -28.95 -2.05 23.07
CA PHE A 135 -29.89 -2.68 22.13
C PHE A 135 -30.68 -3.75 22.90
N PRO A 136 -32.01 -3.65 23.01
CA PRO A 136 -32.80 -4.75 23.52
C PRO A 136 -32.73 -5.91 22.52
N LEU A 137 -32.21 -7.05 22.98
CA LEU A 137 -32.13 -8.32 22.23
C LEU A 137 -33.50 -8.90 21.83
N ASN A 138 -34.60 -8.20 22.12
CA ASN A 138 -35.97 -8.59 21.78
C ASN A 138 -36.40 -8.17 20.35
N MET A 139 -35.52 -7.58 19.55
CA MET A 139 -35.85 -7.11 18.19
C MET A 139 -35.31 -8.03 17.08
N MET A 140 -35.18 -9.34 17.36
CA MET A 140 -34.87 -10.35 16.34
C MET A 140 -36.13 -11.13 15.88
N GLU A 141 -37.31 -10.74 16.37
CA GLU A 141 -38.58 -11.13 15.77
C GLU A 141 -38.97 -10.07 14.72
N SER A 142 -39.11 -10.52 13.47
CA SER A 142 -39.60 -9.78 12.30
C SER A 142 -38.66 -8.69 11.74
N THR A 143 -37.62 -9.11 11.00
CA THR A 143 -36.90 -8.23 10.06
C THR A 143 -37.81 -7.60 9.00
N ASP A 144 -39.01 -8.13 8.77
CA ASP A 144 -39.97 -7.62 7.78
C ASP A 144 -40.74 -6.37 8.26
N ASP A 145 -40.95 -6.19 9.57
CA ASP A 145 -41.75 -5.06 10.09
C ASP A 145 -40.91 -3.78 10.29
N LEU A 146 -39.57 -3.88 10.31
CA LEU A 146 -38.64 -2.74 10.39
C LEU A 146 -38.33 -2.11 9.02
N LEU A 147 -38.75 -2.74 7.92
CA LEU A 147 -38.51 -2.28 6.54
C LEU A 147 -39.66 -1.42 5.99
N GLY A 148 -40.71 -1.18 6.78
CA GLY A 148 -42.02 -0.72 6.30
C GLY A 148 -42.17 0.74 5.86
N ASP A 149 -41.20 1.63 6.11
CA ASP A 149 -41.29 3.04 5.65
C ASP A 149 -39.93 3.71 5.36
N ASP A 150 -38.82 2.99 5.58
CA ASP A 150 -37.46 3.58 5.56
C ASP A 150 -36.86 3.74 4.15
N GLY A 151 -37.46 3.12 3.13
CA GLY A 151 -37.02 3.27 1.74
C GLY A 151 -37.27 4.66 1.14
N THR A 152 -38.07 5.49 1.81
CA THR A 152 -38.42 6.85 1.36
C THR A 152 -37.54 7.92 2.00
N THR A 153 -36.87 7.62 3.11
CA THR A 153 -36.02 8.58 3.82
C THR A 153 -34.65 8.66 3.15
N PRO A 154 -34.18 9.84 2.74
CA PRO A 154 -32.88 9.97 2.10
C PRO A 154 -31.74 9.58 3.05
N SER A 155 -30.87 8.68 2.59
CA SER A 155 -29.71 8.21 3.34
C SER A 155 -28.41 8.78 2.77
N PHE A 156 -27.62 9.45 3.62
CA PHE A 156 -26.29 9.92 3.23
C PHE A 156 -25.37 8.76 2.81
N CYS A 157 -25.48 7.59 3.46
CA CYS A 157 -24.72 6.40 3.09
C CYS A 157 -24.99 5.97 1.64
N VAL A 158 -26.25 6.01 1.21
CA VAL A 158 -26.67 5.66 -0.16
C VAL A 158 -26.19 6.70 -1.16
N LEU A 159 -26.34 7.99 -0.83
CA LEU A 159 -25.85 9.11 -1.65
C LEU A 159 -24.33 9.01 -1.87
N LEU A 160 -23.57 8.85 -0.79
CA LEU A 160 -22.10 8.76 -0.84
C LEU A 160 -21.65 7.58 -1.69
N HIS A 161 -22.23 6.40 -1.50
CA HIS A 161 -21.93 5.24 -2.33
C HIS A 161 -22.17 5.51 -3.82
N GLY A 162 -23.31 6.11 -4.17
CA GLY A 162 -23.64 6.45 -5.55
C GLY A 162 -22.65 7.44 -6.14
N ALA A 163 -22.33 8.51 -5.42
CA ALA A 163 -21.39 9.54 -5.85
C ALA A 163 -19.97 8.97 -6.09
N LEU A 164 -19.43 8.22 -5.13
CA LEU A 164 -18.10 7.62 -5.25
C LEU A 164 -17.99 6.67 -6.44
N LYS A 165 -19.06 5.92 -6.73
CA LYS A 165 -19.11 5.00 -7.88
C LYS A 165 -19.12 5.74 -9.21
N VAL A 166 -19.94 6.79 -9.34
CA VAL A 166 -20.10 7.54 -10.60
C VAL A 166 -18.86 8.35 -10.90
N GLU A 167 -18.30 9.02 -9.90
CA GLU A 167 -17.13 9.88 -10.05
C GLU A 167 -15.81 9.11 -10.05
N ASN A 168 -15.83 7.78 -9.88
CA ASN A 168 -14.63 6.94 -9.79
C ASN A 168 -13.64 7.45 -8.70
N MET A 169 -14.19 7.80 -7.54
CA MET A 169 -13.46 8.36 -6.41
C MET A 169 -13.57 7.47 -5.17
N ALA A 170 -12.70 7.73 -4.21
CA ALA A 170 -12.79 7.25 -2.84
C ALA A 170 -12.81 8.44 -1.87
N ALA A 171 -13.39 8.24 -0.69
CA ALA A 171 -13.37 9.20 0.40
C ALA A 171 -12.36 8.77 1.47
N LEU A 172 -11.43 9.66 1.80
CA LEU A 172 -10.53 9.49 2.93
C LEU A 172 -11.28 9.85 4.22
N CYS A 173 -11.23 8.98 5.22
CA CYS A 173 -11.87 9.21 6.50
C CYS A 173 -10.90 9.06 7.67
N ASN A 174 -11.04 9.93 8.65
CA ASN A 174 -10.44 9.78 9.97
C ASN A 174 -11.28 8.78 10.77
N ILE A 175 -10.64 7.78 11.34
CA ILE A 175 -11.26 6.69 12.10
C ILE A 175 -10.72 6.57 13.54
N GLY A 176 -9.82 7.48 13.91
CA GLY A 176 -9.21 7.56 15.23
C GLY A 176 -7.92 8.38 15.23
N ASN A 177 -7.27 8.50 16.38
CA ASN A 177 -6.05 9.31 16.50
C ASN A 177 -4.92 8.85 15.55
N ASP A 178 -4.55 9.73 14.60
CA ASP A 178 -3.59 9.49 13.51
C ASP A 178 -3.85 8.16 12.78
N TRP A 179 -5.13 7.87 12.54
CA TRP A 179 -5.56 6.63 11.89
C TRP A 179 -6.65 6.89 10.87
N TYR A 180 -6.41 6.39 9.66
CA TYR A 180 -7.24 6.69 8.50
C TYR A 180 -7.83 5.43 7.87
N GLY A 181 -8.95 5.62 7.19
CA GLY A 181 -9.58 4.62 6.34
C GLY A 181 -10.02 5.22 5.02
N ILE A 182 -10.36 4.34 4.09
CA ILE A 182 -10.82 4.72 2.76
C ILE A 182 -12.19 4.12 2.53
N LEU A 183 -13.16 4.96 2.24
CA LEU A 183 -14.49 4.59 1.80
C LEU A 183 -14.54 4.58 0.28
N PHE A 184 -15.05 3.50 -0.30
CA PHE A 184 -15.22 3.37 -1.74
C PHE A 184 -16.42 2.48 -2.06
N SER A 185 -16.94 2.64 -3.27
CA SER A 185 -17.95 1.72 -3.80
C SER A 185 -17.28 0.40 -4.18
N TRP A 186 -17.69 -0.69 -3.54
CA TRP A 186 -17.26 -2.04 -3.87
C TRP A 186 -18.39 -2.83 -4.52
N ALA A 187 -18.07 -3.57 -5.58
CA ALA A 187 -19.03 -4.40 -6.30
C ALA A 187 -18.52 -5.83 -6.41
N ASP A 188 -19.28 -6.78 -5.84
CA ASP A 188 -19.03 -8.21 -6.01
C ASP A 188 -19.42 -8.68 -7.43
N SER A 189 -20.42 -8.01 -7.99
CA SER A 189 -20.95 -8.29 -9.33
C SER A 189 -21.49 -7.02 -9.97
N LYS A 190 -21.83 -7.09 -11.27
CA LYS A 190 -22.44 -5.98 -12.00
C LYS A 190 -23.77 -5.49 -11.39
N LYS A 191 -24.45 -6.32 -10.58
CA LYS A 191 -25.79 -6.04 -10.05
C LYS A 191 -25.82 -5.56 -8.60
N LYS A 192 -24.78 -5.81 -7.81
CA LYS A 192 -24.74 -5.46 -6.38
C LYS A 192 -23.44 -4.72 -6.07
N SER A 193 -23.57 -3.48 -5.64
CA SER A 193 -22.49 -2.68 -5.08
C SER A 193 -22.91 -2.08 -3.74
N ASN A 194 -21.96 -2.02 -2.81
CA ASN A 194 -22.14 -1.49 -1.46
C ASN A 194 -20.98 -0.55 -1.11
N LEU A 195 -21.21 0.30 -0.10
CA LEU A 195 -20.14 1.09 0.48
C LEU A 195 -19.23 0.17 1.32
N MET A 196 -17.92 0.30 1.13
CA MET A 196 -16.92 -0.45 1.87
C MET A 196 -15.88 0.49 2.45
N LEU A 197 -15.47 0.22 3.69
CA LEU A 197 -14.36 0.84 4.39
C LEU A 197 -13.15 -0.09 4.33
N SER A 198 -12.03 0.36 3.77
CA SER A 198 -10.72 -0.25 3.98
C SER A 198 -9.96 0.52 5.05
N VAL A 199 -9.52 -0.18 6.09
CA VAL A 199 -8.77 0.39 7.20
C VAL A 199 -7.29 0.38 6.85
N LEU A 200 -6.64 1.55 6.86
CA LEU A 200 -5.21 1.67 6.59
C LEU A 200 -4.41 1.34 7.84
N GLU A 201 -3.08 1.22 7.70
CA GLU A 201 -2.21 1.14 8.86
C GLU A 201 -2.24 2.47 9.66
N PRO A 202 -2.23 2.43 11.01
CA PRO A 202 -2.08 3.65 11.80
C PRO A 202 -0.78 4.39 11.48
N GLY A 203 -0.88 5.71 11.39
CA GLY A 203 0.16 6.60 10.90
C GLY A 203 -0.27 7.37 9.66
N SER A 204 0.36 8.53 9.46
CA SER A 204 0.07 9.42 8.35
C SER A 204 0.77 9.06 7.04
N ASP A 205 1.70 8.10 7.05
CA ASP A 205 2.48 7.64 5.89
C ASP A 205 2.02 6.27 5.35
N SER A 206 0.83 5.82 5.75
CA SER A 206 0.27 4.51 5.38
C SER A 206 0.10 4.30 3.88
N VAL A 207 0.05 5.38 3.09
CA VAL A 207 0.02 5.34 1.62
C VAL A 207 1.16 6.21 1.08
N PRO A 208 2.37 5.65 0.87
CA PRO A 208 3.58 6.44 0.60
C PRO A 208 3.50 7.33 -0.64
N TRP A 209 2.74 6.93 -1.65
CA TRP A 209 2.56 7.72 -2.88
C TRP A 209 1.56 8.86 -2.75
N LEU A 210 0.80 8.93 -1.65
CA LEU A 210 -0.01 10.10 -1.27
C LEU A 210 0.77 11.03 -0.32
N GLY A 211 1.88 10.56 0.25
CA GLY A 211 2.67 11.31 1.22
C GLY A 211 2.01 11.36 2.59
N ASP A 212 2.30 12.41 3.34
CA ASP A 212 1.74 12.63 4.67
C ASP A 212 0.27 13.03 4.57
N ILE A 213 -0.61 12.13 5.02
CA ILE A 213 -2.07 12.30 4.98
C ILE A 213 -2.51 13.57 5.71
N ASN A 214 -1.79 13.98 6.77
CA ASN A 214 -2.10 15.21 7.51
C ASN A 214 -1.85 16.49 6.70
N ASN A 215 -1.03 16.42 5.65
CA ASN A 215 -0.67 17.56 4.82
C ASN A 215 -1.43 17.58 3.49
N LEU A 216 -2.42 16.70 3.31
CA LEU A 216 -3.28 16.71 2.14
C LEU A 216 -4.18 17.95 2.18
N VAL A 217 -4.06 18.79 1.16
CA VAL A 217 -4.83 20.03 1.04
C VAL A 217 -5.43 20.13 -0.36
N ILE A 218 -6.60 20.77 -0.45
CA ILE A 218 -7.18 21.15 -1.74
C ILE A 218 -6.51 22.45 -2.16
N PRO A 219 -5.71 22.47 -3.24
CA PRO A 219 -5.07 23.70 -3.68
C PRO A 219 -6.15 24.69 -4.18
N PRO A 220 -6.09 25.98 -3.81
CA PRO A 220 -7.07 26.98 -4.22
C PRO A 220 -7.04 27.26 -5.73
N ASN A 221 -5.93 26.93 -6.39
CA ASN A 221 -5.80 27.02 -7.84
C ASN A 221 -5.11 25.73 -8.34
N PRO A 222 -5.87 24.74 -8.83
CA PRO A 222 -5.31 23.47 -9.28
C PRO A 222 -4.42 23.72 -10.49
N GLN A 223 -3.10 23.67 -10.28
CA GLN A 223 -2.15 23.73 -11.38
C GLN A 223 -2.22 22.42 -12.15
N PRO A 224 -2.22 22.43 -13.50
CA PRO A 224 -2.13 21.24 -14.29
C PRO A 224 -0.74 20.60 -14.12
N GLY A 225 -0.63 19.73 -13.12
CA GLY A 225 0.53 18.93 -12.79
C GLY A 225 0.12 17.78 -11.88
N GLU A 226 0.57 16.57 -12.19
CA GLU A 226 0.24 15.37 -11.40
C GLU A 226 0.79 15.52 -9.97
N THR A 227 -0.11 15.76 -9.01
CA THR A 227 0.22 15.83 -7.57
C THR A 227 0.61 14.45 -7.02
N PHE A 228 0.08 13.39 -7.64
CA PHE A 228 0.33 12.00 -7.29
C PHE A 228 0.71 11.19 -8.53
N PRO A 229 1.55 10.16 -8.40
CA PRO A 229 2.16 9.67 -7.15
C PRO A 229 3.36 10.52 -6.71
N ILE A 230 3.48 10.75 -5.40
CA ILE A 230 4.68 11.34 -4.80
C ILE A 230 5.83 10.36 -4.99
N LYS A 231 6.88 10.83 -5.67
CA LYS A 231 8.08 10.03 -5.92
C LYS A 231 8.94 10.00 -4.67
N PRO A 232 9.50 8.83 -4.29
CA PRO A 232 10.44 8.77 -3.19
C PRO A 232 11.65 9.66 -3.48
N PRO A 233 12.28 10.25 -2.45
CA PRO A 233 13.45 11.12 -2.62
C PRO A 233 14.61 10.38 -3.29
N GLU A 234 14.75 9.08 -2.98
CA GLU A 234 15.73 8.20 -3.59
C GLU A 234 15.08 7.21 -4.56
N LYS A 235 15.64 7.14 -5.77
CA LYS A 235 15.24 6.15 -6.76
C LYS A 235 15.64 4.76 -6.30
N ARG A 236 14.71 3.80 -6.42
CA ARG A 236 14.98 2.39 -6.15
C ARG A 236 15.96 1.82 -7.17
N SER A 237 16.64 0.73 -6.81
CA SER A 237 17.67 0.06 -7.63
C SER A 237 17.22 -0.25 -9.07
N TYR A 238 15.97 -0.64 -9.27
CA TYR A 238 15.39 -0.93 -10.60
C TYR A 238 15.01 0.31 -11.40
N ALA A 239 14.88 1.47 -10.76
CA ALA A 239 14.57 2.76 -11.38
C ALA A 239 15.83 3.63 -11.59
N GLN A 240 17.00 3.06 -11.32
CA GLN A 240 18.30 3.70 -11.52
C GLN A 240 19.25 2.76 -12.27
N ASN A 241 20.27 3.33 -12.90
CA ASN A 241 21.29 2.55 -13.60
C ASN A 241 22.27 1.93 -12.57
N CYS A 242 21.84 0.85 -11.93
CA CYS A 242 22.65 0.08 -11.00
C CYS A 242 23.61 -0.87 -11.75
N ILE A 243 24.74 -1.18 -11.12
CA ILE A 243 25.74 -2.12 -11.65
C ILE A 243 25.76 -3.36 -10.77
N ALA A 244 25.54 -4.52 -11.37
CA ALA A 244 25.50 -5.81 -10.68
C ALA A 244 26.30 -6.85 -11.48
N TRP A 245 27.55 -7.08 -11.08
CA TRP A 245 28.48 -8.02 -11.75
C TRP A 245 28.71 -9.31 -10.97
N ILE A 246 27.79 -9.68 -10.08
CA ILE A 246 27.82 -10.97 -9.36
C ILE A 246 27.74 -12.14 -10.35
N ARG A 247 26.99 -11.97 -11.45
CA ARG A 247 26.89 -12.94 -12.55
C ARG A 247 27.63 -12.44 -13.78
N GLN A 248 28.30 -13.36 -14.48
CA GLN A 248 29.05 -13.07 -15.71
C GLN A 248 28.20 -12.38 -16.79
N THR A 249 26.91 -12.74 -16.90
CA THR A 249 25.99 -12.17 -17.89
C THR A 249 25.81 -10.66 -17.73
N GLY A 250 25.77 -10.15 -16.49
CA GLY A 250 25.65 -8.71 -16.23
C GLY A 250 26.86 -7.94 -16.75
N LEU A 251 28.06 -8.43 -16.43
CA LEU A 251 29.32 -7.84 -16.90
C LEU A 251 29.44 -7.88 -18.42
N GLN A 252 29.15 -9.02 -19.04
CA GLN A 252 29.17 -9.18 -20.49
C GLN A 252 28.19 -8.21 -21.18
N SER A 253 26.99 -8.02 -20.62
CA SER A 253 25.98 -7.13 -21.19
C SER A 253 26.43 -5.66 -21.20
N ASP A 254 27.16 -5.23 -20.15
CA ASP A 254 27.70 -3.89 -20.02
C ASP A 254 28.84 -3.64 -21.02
N ILE A 255 29.78 -4.59 -21.15
CA ILE A 255 30.86 -4.51 -22.15
C ILE A 255 30.28 -4.51 -23.56
N GLN A 256 29.32 -5.41 -23.86
CA GLN A 256 28.66 -5.44 -25.16
C GLN A 256 27.91 -4.15 -25.48
N LYS A 257 27.35 -3.46 -24.47
CA LYS A 257 26.70 -2.16 -24.66
C LYS A 257 27.71 -1.09 -25.08
N ILE A 258 28.90 -1.06 -24.48
CA ILE A 258 30.00 -0.18 -24.89
C ILE A 258 30.38 -0.46 -26.36
N LEU A 259 30.59 -1.73 -26.71
CA LEU A 259 30.99 -2.12 -28.07
C LEU A 259 29.94 -1.78 -29.13
N ARG A 260 28.65 -1.97 -28.81
CA ARG A 260 27.55 -1.57 -29.70
C ARG A 260 27.53 -0.07 -29.99
N HIS A 261 27.91 0.76 -29.02
CA HIS A 261 28.02 2.21 -29.23
C HIS A 261 29.31 2.60 -29.95
N ALA A 262 30.41 1.90 -29.68
CA ALA A 262 31.68 2.13 -30.36
C ALA A 262 31.59 1.98 -31.88
N ARG A 263 30.91 0.93 -32.36
CA ARG A 263 30.71 0.67 -33.80
C ARG A 263 29.81 1.70 -34.51
N LYS A 264 29.14 2.58 -33.76
CA LYS A 264 28.23 3.62 -34.26
C LYS A 264 28.80 5.03 -34.04
N ILE A 265 30.11 5.16 -33.88
CA ILE A 265 30.79 6.46 -33.85
C ILE A 265 30.86 6.99 -35.30
N PRO A 266 30.61 8.28 -35.57
CA PRO A 266 30.47 9.39 -34.61
C PRO A 266 29.08 9.56 -33.96
N ASP A 267 28.01 8.96 -34.50
CA ASP A 267 26.62 9.20 -34.08
C ASP A 267 26.35 8.92 -32.59
N LYS A 268 27.01 7.91 -32.03
CA LYS A 268 26.84 7.47 -30.63
C LYS A 268 28.05 7.76 -29.73
N THR A 269 28.91 8.72 -30.11
CA THR A 269 30.10 9.10 -29.32
C THR A 269 29.77 9.40 -27.86
N GLN A 270 28.75 10.24 -27.58
CA GLN A 270 28.37 10.57 -26.20
C GLN A 270 27.89 9.35 -25.39
N HIS A 271 27.18 8.43 -26.04
CA HIS A 271 26.66 7.22 -25.40
C HIS A 271 27.79 6.25 -25.08
N PHE A 272 28.76 6.10 -26.00
CA PHE A 272 29.98 5.32 -25.80
C PHE A 272 30.74 5.80 -24.55
N TYR A 273 31.08 7.10 -24.47
CA TYR A 273 31.82 7.63 -23.31
C TYR A 273 31.02 7.61 -22.00
N LYS A 274 29.70 7.77 -22.06
CA LYS A 274 28.83 7.65 -20.87
C LYS A 274 28.86 6.24 -20.30
N GLU A 275 28.73 5.22 -21.14
CA GLU A 275 28.79 3.81 -20.72
C GLU A 275 30.21 3.39 -20.32
N LEU A 276 31.23 3.86 -21.04
CA LEU A 276 32.63 3.62 -20.70
C LEU A 276 32.96 4.15 -19.30
N ASN A 277 32.65 5.42 -19.02
CA ASN A 277 32.88 6.00 -17.70
C ASN A 277 32.02 5.35 -16.62
N ARG A 278 30.82 4.86 -16.96
CA ARG A 278 29.97 4.10 -16.02
C ARG A 278 30.66 2.80 -15.60
N VAL A 279 31.13 2.00 -16.55
CA VAL A 279 31.85 0.75 -16.27
C VAL A 279 33.18 1.03 -15.55
N ARG A 280 33.95 2.02 -16.00
CA ARG A 280 35.20 2.44 -15.35
C ARG A 280 35.00 2.78 -13.87
N ARG A 281 34.03 3.65 -13.55
CA ARG A 281 33.74 4.03 -12.15
C ARG A 281 33.35 2.82 -11.30
N ALA A 282 32.52 1.92 -11.82
CA ALA A 282 32.17 0.70 -11.08
C ALA A 282 33.36 -0.23 -10.87
N ALA A 283 34.20 -0.43 -11.88
CA ALA A 283 35.40 -1.24 -11.75
C ALA A 283 36.30 -0.70 -10.64
N ILE A 284 36.47 0.63 -10.55
CA ILE A 284 37.23 1.27 -9.48
C ILE A 284 36.57 1.07 -8.11
N CYS A 285 35.27 1.35 -7.99
CA CYS A 285 34.56 1.20 -6.71
C CYS A 285 34.55 -0.25 -6.19
N LEU A 286 34.57 -1.23 -7.09
CA LEU A 286 34.63 -2.65 -6.76
C LEU A 286 36.07 -3.17 -6.56
N GLY A 287 37.10 -2.35 -6.82
CA GLY A 287 38.49 -2.79 -6.81
C GLY A 287 38.86 -3.74 -7.96
N PHE A 288 38.01 -3.85 -9.00
CA PHE A 288 38.20 -4.75 -10.13
C PHE A 288 39.05 -4.11 -11.24
N ILE A 289 40.30 -3.77 -10.91
CA ILE A 289 41.18 -2.97 -11.80
C ILE A 289 41.56 -3.74 -13.08
N SER A 290 41.71 -5.07 -13.01
CA SER A 290 42.00 -5.90 -14.19
C SER A 290 40.90 -5.83 -15.27
N LEU A 291 39.67 -5.46 -14.91
CA LEU A 291 38.61 -5.19 -15.89
C LEU A 291 38.90 -3.94 -16.73
N ILE A 292 39.52 -2.91 -16.15
CA ILE A 292 39.86 -1.68 -16.85
C ILE A 292 40.93 -1.96 -17.91
N GLU A 293 41.95 -2.74 -17.53
CA GLU A 293 43.01 -3.21 -18.43
C GLU A 293 42.43 -4.09 -19.55
N GLY A 294 41.63 -5.10 -19.19
CA GLY A 294 40.97 -5.95 -20.17
C GLY A 294 39.99 -5.20 -21.08
N LEU A 295 39.34 -4.15 -20.60
CA LEU A 295 38.48 -3.30 -21.43
C LEU A 295 39.30 -2.48 -22.43
N ALA A 296 40.48 -1.98 -22.06
CA ALA A 296 41.38 -1.30 -22.98
C ALA A 296 41.83 -2.25 -24.12
N ASP A 297 42.21 -3.48 -23.78
CA ASP A 297 42.61 -4.49 -24.76
C ASP A 297 41.47 -4.85 -25.72
N ILE A 298 40.23 -4.94 -25.20
CA ILE A 298 39.03 -5.19 -26.00
C ILE A 298 38.79 -4.03 -26.98
N LEU A 299 38.96 -2.78 -26.56
CA LEU A 299 38.75 -1.61 -27.44
C LEU A 299 39.81 -1.54 -28.55
N GLU A 300 41.06 -1.86 -28.25
CA GLU A 300 42.12 -1.96 -29.27
C GLU A 300 41.83 -3.06 -30.27
N ARG A 301 41.44 -4.24 -29.79
CA ARG A 301 41.04 -5.34 -30.66
C ARG A 301 39.88 -4.94 -31.56
N GLU A 302 38.85 -4.29 -31.03
CA GLU A 302 37.72 -3.82 -31.84
C GLU A 302 38.13 -2.75 -32.86
N CYS A 303 39.12 -1.91 -32.55
CA CYS A 303 39.69 -0.97 -33.51
C CYS A 303 40.34 -1.68 -34.71
N THR A 304 41.04 -2.80 -34.48
CA THR A 304 41.64 -3.60 -35.58
C THR A 304 40.62 -4.36 -36.41
N LEU A 305 39.41 -4.60 -35.87
CA LEU A 305 38.33 -5.35 -36.51
C LEU A 305 37.28 -4.45 -37.16
N LEU A 306 37.53 -3.14 -37.26
CA LEU A 306 36.62 -2.22 -37.92
C LEU A 306 36.45 -2.59 -39.41
N PRO A 307 35.21 -2.64 -39.94
CA PRO A 307 35.00 -2.87 -41.36
C PRO A 307 35.53 -1.68 -42.18
N GLY A 308 35.92 -1.92 -43.44
CA GLY A 308 36.43 -0.86 -44.33
C GLY A 308 35.44 0.27 -44.63
N SER A 309 34.15 0.08 -44.33
CA SER A 309 33.09 1.09 -44.41
C SER A 309 32.90 1.91 -43.12
N ALA A 310 33.66 1.63 -42.06
CA ALA A 310 33.57 2.36 -40.80
C ALA A 310 34.10 3.79 -40.92
N HIS A 311 33.46 4.73 -40.23
CA HIS A 311 33.92 6.11 -40.21
C HIS A 311 35.30 6.22 -39.54
N PRO A 312 36.25 7.03 -40.06
CA PRO A 312 37.61 7.17 -39.49
C PRO A 312 37.64 7.54 -38.00
N ALA A 313 36.67 8.36 -37.57
CA ALA A 313 36.41 8.68 -36.16
C ALA A 313 36.38 7.47 -35.21
N CYS A 314 35.88 6.31 -35.65
CA CYS A 314 35.81 5.11 -34.81
C CYS A 314 37.19 4.72 -34.31
N ALA A 315 38.17 4.64 -35.21
CA ALA A 315 39.52 4.23 -34.87
C ALA A 315 40.16 5.22 -33.88
N PHE A 316 40.11 6.51 -34.19
CA PHE A 316 40.66 7.55 -33.31
C PHE A 316 40.05 7.54 -31.90
N GLN A 317 38.72 7.43 -31.79
CA GLN A 317 38.05 7.42 -30.49
C GLN A 317 38.31 6.14 -29.70
N LEU A 318 38.39 4.99 -30.36
CA LEU A 318 38.69 3.71 -29.72
C LEU A 318 40.11 3.67 -29.17
N THR A 319 41.10 4.07 -29.97
CA THR A 319 42.50 4.14 -29.55
C THR A 319 42.69 5.17 -28.44
N HIS A 320 42.06 6.35 -28.55
CA HIS A 320 42.09 7.37 -27.50
C HIS A 320 41.50 6.87 -26.18
N ALA A 321 40.33 6.24 -26.23
CA ALA A 321 39.69 5.69 -25.03
C ALA A 321 40.53 4.56 -24.40
N ALA A 322 41.10 3.66 -25.20
CA ALA A 322 41.96 2.58 -24.71
C ALA A 322 43.25 3.11 -24.05
N GLY A 323 43.91 4.10 -24.65
CA GLY A 323 45.07 4.76 -24.07
C GLY A 323 44.73 5.40 -22.72
N LEU A 324 43.66 6.19 -22.68
CA LEU A 324 43.23 6.86 -21.45
C LEU A 324 42.81 5.90 -20.33
N LEU A 325 42.30 4.70 -20.63
CA LEU A 325 41.98 3.70 -19.58
C LEU A 325 43.22 3.15 -18.86
N ARG A 326 44.39 3.20 -19.50
CA ARG A 326 45.65 2.71 -18.89
C ARG A 326 46.38 3.76 -18.07
N GLU A 327 46.02 5.03 -18.25
CA GLU A 327 46.65 6.14 -17.56
C GLU A 327 46.39 6.10 -16.04
N PRO A 328 47.37 6.42 -15.17
CA PRO A 328 47.20 6.34 -13.72
C PRO A 328 46.05 7.21 -13.19
N TYR A 329 45.86 8.41 -13.74
CA TYR A 329 44.79 9.33 -13.33
C TYR A 329 43.40 8.83 -13.73
N SER A 330 43.30 7.90 -14.68
CA SER A 330 42.04 7.26 -15.05
C SER A 330 41.50 6.33 -13.98
N LYS A 331 42.32 6.00 -12.96
CA LYS A 331 41.91 5.23 -11.78
C LYS A 331 41.23 6.10 -10.72
N ASP A 332 41.19 7.42 -10.89
CA ASP A 332 40.40 8.32 -10.04
C ASP A 332 38.92 8.26 -10.43
N THR A 333 38.05 8.04 -9.44
CA THR A 333 36.59 8.05 -9.63
C THR A 333 36.05 9.37 -10.18
N LYS A 334 36.70 10.51 -9.88
CA LYS A 334 36.30 11.85 -10.31
C LYS A 334 36.67 12.17 -11.76
N TYR A 335 37.70 11.53 -12.29
CA TYR A 335 38.14 11.73 -13.66
C TYR A 335 37.07 11.23 -14.65
N ASN A 336 36.76 11.96 -15.72
CA ASN A 336 35.89 11.45 -16.78
C ASN A 336 36.66 11.45 -18.10
N ILE A 337 36.72 10.30 -18.75
CA ILE A 337 37.30 10.16 -20.09
C ILE A 337 36.42 10.94 -21.06
N MET A 338 37.00 11.96 -21.70
CA MET A 338 36.31 12.82 -22.65
C MET A 338 36.59 12.43 -24.10
N PRO A 339 35.63 12.64 -25.01
CA PRO A 339 35.84 12.42 -26.44
C PRO A 339 37.02 13.23 -26.97
N MET A 340 37.80 12.63 -27.86
CA MET A 340 38.81 13.35 -28.62
C MET A 340 38.10 14.38 -29.52
N LYS A 341 38.51 15.64 -29.48
CA LYS A 341 38.00 16.65 -30.41
C LYS A 341 38.63 16.39 -31.78
N MET A 342 37.79 16.02 -32.75
CA MET A 342 38.23 15.76 -34.13
C MET A 342 37.61 16.83 -35.04
N SER A 343 38.45 17.54 -35.79
CA SER A 343 38.02 18.37 -36.92
C SER A 343 38.20 17.57 -38.20
N PHE A 344 37.11 17.00 -38.71
CA PHE A 344 37.11 16.46 -40.07
C PHE A 344 36.84 17.63 -41.01
N ILE A 345 37.81 17.92 -41.88
CA ILE A 345 37.67 18.88 -42.99
C ILE A 345 36.94 18.18 -44.13
#